data_AF-A0A1F8DVT5-F1
#
_entry.id   AF-A0A1F8DVT5-F1
#
_cell.length_a   1.000
_cell.length_b   1.000
_cell.length_c   1.000
_cell.angle_alpha   90.00
_cell.angle_beta   90.00
_cell.angle_gamma   90.00
#
_symmetry.space_group_name_H-M   'P 1'
#
loop_
_entity.id
_entity.type
_entity.pdbx_description
1 polymer ?
#
loop_
_entity_poly.entity_id
_entity_poly.type
_entity_poly.pdbx_seq_one_letter_code
_entity_poly.pdbx_strand_id
1 'polypeptide(L)'
;MNVHLPHPIAYYRAWKYRNTGLLAASLVLFFFIAETQFVHDIVTNVGTWGYPGMFIVGMFYVFTFTVAPALAILYEFTAIYSPLTIALAAGIGSVAGDFLLFRFVRDGITEELKPLFKKLEGSTTLYQLFHTPYFLWLTPIIGAIIVASPFPDEVGVSILGLSHVKQWKFILLVFFLNVAGIFLIIHAAQLL
;
A
#
# COMPACT_ATOMS: atom_id res chain seq x y z
N MET A 1 29.46 29.25 17.96
CA MET A 1 29.04 29.00 19.36
C MET A 1 28.82 27.50 19.48
N ASN A 2 29.80 26.78 20.04
CA ASN A 2 29.79 25.31 20.11
C ASN A 2 28.88 24.88 21.26
N VAL A 3 27.69 24.40 20.94
CA VAL A 3 26.76 23.86 21.92
C VAL A 3 27.25 22.46 22.31
N HIS A 4 27.90 22.37 23.47
CA HIS A 4 28.20 21.08 24.11
C HIS A 4 26.88 20.43 24.54
N LEU A 5 26.37 19.53 23.71
CA LEU A 5 25.21 18.71 24.04
C LEU A 5 25.63 17.60 25.02
N PRO A 6 24.81 17.30 26.04
CA PRO A 6 25.11 16.24 27.01
C PRO A 6 25.27 14.87 26.32
N HIS A 7 26.24 14.09 26.81
CA HIS A 7 26.78 12.86 26.22
C HIS A 7 25.77 11.77 25.76
N PRO A 8 24.54 11.62 26.29
CA PRO A 8 23.61 10.60 25.78
C PRO A 8 23.07 10.89 24.37
N ILE A 9 22.99 12.16 23.97
CA ILE A 9 22.27 12.58 22.76
C ILE A 9 23.14 12.40 21.50
N ALA A 10 24.46 12.46 21.64
CA ALA A 10 25.40 12.32 20.53
C ALA A 10 25.43 10.89 19.95
N TYR A 11 25.18 9.86 20.77
CA TYR A 11 25.21 8.46 20.34
C TYR A 11 24.03 8.10 19.41
N TYR A 12 22.84 8.63 19.67
CA TYR A 12 21.65 8.40 18.82
C TYR A 12 21.75 9.05 17.43
N ARG A 13 22.57 10.10 17.28
CA ARG A 13 22.79 10.76 15.98
C ARG A 13 23.75 9.99 15.07
N ALA A 14 24.55 9.07 15.63
CA ALA A 14 25.52 8.26 14.88
C ALA A 14 24.96 6.93 14.36
N TRP A 15 23.67 6.63 14.62
CA TRP A 15 23.09 5.35 14.25
C TRP A 15 22.76 5.31 12.75
N LYS A 16 23.56 4.55 12.00
CA LYS A 16 23.54 4.45 10.53
C LYS A 16 22.18 4.00 9.95
N TYR A 17 21.38 3.29 10.74
CA TYR A 17 20.10 2.71 10.32
C TYR A 17 18.90 3.26 11.10
N ARG A 18 18.93 4.55 11.47
CA ARG A 18 17.89 5.20 12.27
C ARG A 18 16.47 4.94 11.75
N ASN A 19 16.27 5.08 10.43
CA ASN A 19 14.94 4.91 9.83
C ASN A 19 14.48 3.44 9.86
N THR A 20 15.38 2.49 9.62
CA THR A 20 15.07 1.05 9.71
C THR A 20 14.79 0.62 11.14
N GLY A 21 15.55 1.14 12.11
CA GLY A 21 15.30 0.91 13.54
C GLY A 21 13.97 1.50 13.99
N LEU A 22 13.61 2.70 13.50
CA LEU A 22 12.31 3.32 13.76
C LEU A 22 11.15 2.53 13.14
N LEU A 23 11.31 2.02 11.91
CA LEU A 23 10.31 1.18 11.24
C LEU A 23 10.11 -0.16 11.99
N ALA A 24 11.20 -0.80 12.42
CA ALA A 24 11.12 -2.03 13.22
C ALA A 24 10.43 -1.76 14.56
N ALA A 25 10.81 -0.68 15.26
CA ALA A 25 10.17 -0.29 16.51
C ALA A 25 8.68 0.04 16.33
N SER A 26 8.30 0.71 15.23
CA SER A 26 6.89 1.00 14.94
C SER A 26 6.07 -0.26 14.64
N LEU A 27 6.65 -1.26 13.98
CA LEU A 27 5.98 -2.54 13.75
C LEU A 27 5.77 -3.31 15.06
N VAL A 28 6.78 -3.36 15.92
CA VAL A 28 6.64 -3.97 17.25
C VAL A 28 5.56 -3.27 18.06
N LEU A 29 5.60 -1.93 18.11
CA LEU A 29 4.58 -1.14 18.81
C LEU A 29 3.18 -1.37 18.22
N PHE A 30 3.06 -1.46 16.89
CA PHE A 30 1.80 -1.76 16.22
C PHE A 30 1.20 -3.09 16.70
N PHE A 31 1.99 -4.17 16.73
CA PHE A 31 1.49 -5.48 17.21
C PHE A 31 1.05 -5.43 18.68
N PHE A 32 1.79 -4.73 19.54
CA PHE A 32 1.39 -4.55 20.94
C PHE A 32 0.09 -3.77 21.10
N ILE A 33 -0.14 -2.75 20.27
CA ILE A 33 -1.36 -1.93 20.33
C ILE A 33 -2.55 -2.64 19.69
N ALA A 34 -2.33 -3.44 18.63
CA ALA A 34 -3.38 -4.09 17.86
C ALA A 34 -4.28 -5.01 18.70
N GLU A 35 -3.75 -5.63 19.76
CA GLU A 35 -4.50 -6.52 20.66
C GLU A 35 -5.22 -5.78 21.81
N THR A 36 -5.10 -4.47 21.90
CA THR A 36 -5.73 -3.70 22.98
C THR A 36 -7.24 -3.57 22.76
N GLN A 37 -8.01 -3.52 23.85
CA GLN A 37 -9.46 -3.30 23.81
C GLN A 37 -9.84 -2.01 23.06
N PHE A 38 -9.00 -0.97 23.17
CA PHE A 38 -9.20 0.29 22.46
C PHE A 38 -9.25 0.10 20.94
N VAL A 39 -8.35 -0.71 20.37
CA VAL A 39 -8.36 -1.00 18.93
C VAL A 39 -9.59 -1.82 18.55
N HIS A 40 -9.94 -2.82 19.36
CA HIS A 40 -11.14 -3.62 19.14
C HIS A 40 -12.40 -2.75 19.10
N ASP A 41 -12.58 -1.84 20.07
CA ASP A 41 -13.72 -0.91 20.13
C ASP A 41 -13.79 0.02 18.91
N ILE A 42 -12.64 0.50 18.41
CA ILE A 42 -12.63 1.31 17.19
C ILE A 42 -13.07 0.47 15.99
N VAL A 43 -12.53 -0.74 15.85
CA VAL A 43 -12.83 -1.63 14.71
C VAL A 43 -14.32 -1.96 14.67
N THR A 44 -14.90 -2.35 15.80
CA THR A 44 -16.33 -2.70 15.87
C THR A 44 -17.21 -1.46 15.63
N ASN A 45 -16.89 -0.32 16.25
CA ASN A 45 -17.67 0.90 16.05
C ASN A 45 -17.67 1.37 14.60
N VAL A 46 -16.50 1.39 13.94
CA VAL A 46 -16.42 1.77 12.52
C VAL A 46 -17.13 0.74 11.63
N GLY A 47 -17.07 -0.55 11.99
CA GLY A 47 -17.81 -1.63 11.32
C GLY A 47 -19.34 -1.47 11.33
N THR A 48 -19.89 -0.57 12.14
CA THR A 48 -21.34 -0.29 12.17
C THR A 48 -21.78 0.90 11.31
N TRP A 49 -20.85 1.65 10.71
CA TRP A 49 -21.15 2.90 10.00
C TRP A 49 -21.87 2.70 8.64
N GLY A 50 -22.15 1.46 8.25
CA GLY A 50 -22.76 1.10 6.97
C GLY A 50 -21.94 1.54 5.75
N TYR A 51 -22.62 1.98 4.69
CA TYR A 51 -21.99 2.35 3.41
C TYR A 51 -20.90 3.41 3.49
N PRO A 52 -21.07 4.54 4.23
CA PRO A 52 -20.00 5.51 4.42
C PRO A 52 -18.75 4.91 5.09
N GLY A 53 -18.94 4.01 6.06
CA GLY A 53 -17.85 3.28 6.70
C GLY A 53 -17.10 2.41 5.70
N MET A 54 -17.81 1.59 4.92
CA MET A 54 -17.21 0.75 3.88
C MET A 54 -16.40 1.56 2.86
N PHE A 55 -16.92 2.72 2.43
CA PHE A 55 -16.20 3.63 1.53
C PHE A 55 -14.91 4.18 2.17
N ILE A 56 -14.98 4.69 3.40
CA ILE A 56 -13.81 5.25 4.08
C ILE A 56 -12.75 4.19 4.34
N VAL A 57 -13.16 3.03 4.84
CA VAL A 57 -12.26 1.91 5.09
C VAL A 57 -11.67 1.40 3.76
N GLY A 58 -12.45 1.41 2.68
CA GLY A 58 -11.98 1.15 1.32
C GLY A 58 -10.88 2.09 0.85
N MET A 59 -10.92 3.39 1.19
CA MET A 59 -9.80 4.32 0.92
C MET A 59 -8.53 3.88 1.65
N PHE A 60 -8.65 3.45 2.91
CA PHE A 60 -7.52 2.98 3.70
C PHE A 60 -7.00 1.60 3.28
N TYR A 61 -7.82 0.77 2.64
CA TYR A 61 -7.40 -0.54 2.13
C TYR A 61 -6.24 -0.44 1.12
N VAL A 62 -6.09 0.69 0.42
CA VAL A 62 -5.04 0.86 -0.60
C VAL A 62 -3.63 0.94 0.01
N PHE A 63 -3.46 1.53 1.19
CA PHE A 63 -2.12 1.76 1.74
C PHE A 63 -1.57 0.50 2.39
N THR A 64 -0.31 0.17 2.12
CA THR A 64 0.38 -1.02 2.67
C THR A 64 0.24 -1.14 4.18
N PHE A 65 0.38 -0.02 4.88
CA PHE A 65 0.41 0.02 6.34
C PHE A 65 -0.99 -0.07 6.97
N THR A 66 -2.05 0.13 6.19
CA THR A 66 -3.44 0.10 6.67
C THR A 66 -4.29 -1.02 6.06
N VAL A 67 -3.76 -1.81 5.12
CA VAL A 67 -4.41 -3.01 4.55
C VAL A 67 -4.96 -3.94 5.63
N ALA A 68 -4.12 -4.34 6.59
CA ALA A 68 -4.51 -5.31 7.61
C ALA A 68 -5.64 -4.82 8.52
N PRO A 69 -5.55 -3.62 9.16
CA PRO A 69 -6.65 -3.11 9.96
C PRO A 69 -7.88 -2.76 9.11
N ALA A 70 -7.72 -2.30 7.86
CA ALA A 70 -8.86 -2.04 6.98
C ALA A 70 -9.63 -3.32 6.67
N LEU A 71 -8.94 -4.43 6.36
CA LEU A 71 -9.58 -5.73 6.15
C LEU A 71 -10.31 -6.23 7.39
N ALA A 72 -9.73 -6.07 8.58
CA ALA A 72 -10.40 -6.42 9.83
C ALA A 72 -11.71 -5.64 10.01
N ILE A 73 -11.71 -4.33 9.72
CA ILE A 73 -12.94 -3.52 9.77
C ILE A 73 -13.92 -3.92 8.65
N LEU A 74 -13.44 -4.19 7.43
CA LEU A 74 -14.29 -4.65 6.33
C LEU A 74 -14.98 -5.99 6.65
N TYR A 75 -14.31 -6.86 7.42
CA TYR A 75 -14.89 -8.12 7.88
C TYR A 75 -16.05 -7.89 8.85
N GLU A 76 -16.00 -6.90 9.75
CA GLU A 76 -17.11 -6.58 10.66
C GLU A 76 -18.42 -6.24 9.91
N PHE A 77 -18.33 -5.59 8.74
CA PHE A 77 -19.51 -5.30 7.93
C PHE A 77 -20.21 -6.56 7.40
N THR A 78 -19.54 -7.71 7.38
CA THR A 78 -20.13 -8.98 6.90
C THR A 78 -21.25 -9.49 7.79
N ALA A 79 -21.34 -9.02 9.03
CA ALA A 79 -22.44 -9.32 9.92
C ALA A 79 -23.79 -8.80 9.40
N ILE A 80 -23.79 -7.78 8.53
CA ILE A 80 -24.99 -7.10 8.04
C ILE A 80 -25.07 -7.12 6.51
N TYR A 81 -23.94 -7.02 5.82
CA TYR A 81 -23.88 -6.85 4.37
C TYR A 81 -23.27 -8.07 3.67
N SER A 82 -23.70 -8.31 2.42
CA SER A 82 -23.09 -9.36 1.60
C SER A 82 -21.64 -8.99 1.22
N PRO A 83 -20.73 -9.97 1.06
CA PRO A 83 -19.35 -9.72 0.62
C PRO A 83 -19.27 -8.91 -0.67
N LEU A 84 -20.20 -9.12 -1.60
CA LEU A 84 -20.26 -8.37 -2.85
C LEU A 84 -20.61 -6.90 -2.62
N THR A 85 -21.55 -6.61 -1.72
CA THR A 85 -21.92 -5.23 -1.36
C THR A 85 -20.74 -4.50 -0.73
N ILE A 86 -20.04 -5.18 0.18
CA ILE A 86 -18.86 -4.62 0.85
C ILE A 86 -17.77 -4.33 -0.17
N ALA A 87 -17.46 -5.31 -1.02
CA ALA A 87 -16.43 -5.18 -2.06
C ALA A 87 -16.72 -4.04 -3.04
N LEU A 88 -17.99 -3.86 -3.46
CA LEU A 88 -18.37 -2.76 -4.34
C LEU A 88 -18.25 -1.40 -3.63
N ALA A 89 -18.79 -1.26 -2.42
CA ALA A 89 -18.75 0.00 -1.68
C ALA A 89 -17.32 0.41 -1.30
N ALA A 90 -16.55 -0.54 -0.77
CA ALA A 90 -15.14 -0.34 -0.43
C ALA A 90 -14.27 -0.16 -1.68
N GLY A 91 -14.58 -0.83 -2.79
CA GLY A 91 -13.88 -0.64 -4.06
C GLY A 91 -14.06 0.76 -4.66
N ILE A 92 -15.21 1.41 -4.46
CA ILE A 92 -15.37 2.82 -4.84
C ILE A 92 -14.47 3.70 -3.96
N GLY A 93 -14.40 3.37 -2.66
CA GLY A 93 -13.48 4.01 -1.72
C GLY A 93 -12.02 3.83 -2.12
N SER A 94 -11.61 2.62 -2.51
CA SER A 94 -10.23 2.32 -2.84
C SER A 94 -9.76 3.14 -4.04
N VAL A 95 -10.58 3.34 -5.07
CA VAL A 95 -10.26 4.25 -6.18
C VAL A 95 -9.93 5.67 -5.68
N ALA A 96 -10.69 6.18 -4.70
CA ALA A 96 -10.38 7.49 -4.10
C ALA A 96 -9.08 7.45 -3.27
N GLY A 97 -8.81 6.34 -2.59
CA GLY A 97 -7.55 6.06 -1.91
C GLY A 97 -6.35 6.04 -2.86
N ASP A 98 -6.47 5.37 -4.00
CA ASP A 98 -5.45 5.30 -5.07
C ASP A 98 -5.15 6.70 -5.61
N PHE A 99 -6.18 7.53 -5.83
CA PHE A 99 -5.99 8.94 -6.19
C PHE A 99 -5.25 9.74 -5.13
N LEU A 100 -5.57 9.52 -3.85
CA LEU A 100 -4.91 10.19 -2.73
C LEU A 100 -3.45 9.77 -2.66
N LEU A 101 -3.18 8.47 -2.77
CA LEU A 101 -1.83 7.90 -2.80
C LEU A 101 -1.04 8.51 -3.95
N PHE A 102 -1.58 8.50 -5.16
CA PHE A 102 -0.95 9.11 -6.32
C PHE A 102 -0.63 10.60 -6.12
N ARG A 103 -1.55 11.36 -5.52
CA ARG A 103 -1.39 12.81 -5.36
C ARG A 103 -0.38 13.18 -4.29
N PHE A 104 -0.33 12.46 -3.16
CA PHE A 104 0.46 12.84 -1.99
C PHE A 104 1.78 12.06 -1.86
N VAL A 105 1.84 10.82 -2.33
CA VAL A 105 2.99 9.93 -2.11
C VAL A 105 4.00 10.01 -3.27
N ARG A 106 3.53 10.30 -4.49
CA ARG A 106 4.38 10.39 -5.69
C ARG A 106 5.54 11.37 -5.54
N ASP A 107 5.27 12.57 -5.07
CA ASP A 107 6.27 13.65 -5.09
C ASP A 107 7.38 13.39 -4.05
N GLY A 108 7.03 12.84 -2.88
CA GLY A 108 7.99 12.49 -1.83
C GLY A 108 8.86 11.28 -2.16
N ILE A 109 8.25 10.17 -2.60
CA ILE A 109 9.01 8.93 -2.89
C ILE A 109 9.93 9.10 -4.11
N THR A 110 9.48 9.81 -5.15
CA THR A 110 10.30 10.00 -6.35
C THR A 110 11.57 10.81 -6.06
N GLU A 111 11.53 11.77 -5.14
CA GLU A 111 12.71 12.52 -4.72
C GLU A 111 13.70 11.65 -3.92
N GLU A 112 13.21 10.79 -3.04
CA GLU A 112 14.05 9.90 -2.23
C GLU A 112 14.66 8.74 -3.04
N LEU A 113 13.96 8.23 -4.05
CA LEU A 113 14.43 7.10 -4.86
C LEU A 113 15.35 7.51 -6.03
N LYS A 114 15.32 8.78 -6.49
CA LYS A 114 16.23 9.32 -7.53
C LYS A 114 17.70 8.91 -7.35
N PRO A 115 18.34 9.07 -6.17
CA PRO A 115 19.73 8.67 -5.97
C PRO A 115 19.97 7.15 -6.04
N LEU A 116 18.98 6.33 -5.68
CA LEU A 116 19.05 4.87 -5.81
C LEU A 116 18.96 4.44 -7.28
N PHE A 117 18.04 5.02 -8.05
CA PHE A 117 17.90 4.74 -9.48
C PHE A 117 19.15 5.13 -10.28
N LYS A 118 19.74 6.32 -10.01
CA LYS A 118 21.02 6.72 -10.63
C LYS A 118 22.17 5.76 -10.35
N LYS A 119 22.16 5.10 -9.18
CA LYS A 119 23.19 4.12 -8.80
C LYS A 119 22.99 2.78 -9.50
N LEU A 120 21.74 2.41 -9.80
CA LEU A 120 21.37 1.21 -10.55
C LEU A 120 21.63 1.36 -12.05
N GLU A 121 21.43 2.55 -12.61
CA GLU A 121 21.68 2.88 -14.03
C GLU A 121 23.16 2.70 -14.42
N GLY A 122 24.08 2.84 -13.46
CA GLY A 122 25.52 2.60 -13.64
C GLY A 122 25.96 1.13 -13.60
N SER A 123 25.05 0.18 -13.31
CA SER A 123 25.37 -1.25 -13.18
C SER A 123 25.00 -2.01 -14.47
N THR A 124 25.98 -2.16 -15.35
CA THR A 124 25.86 -2.79 -16.69
C THR A 124 25.28 -4.21 -16.68
N THR A 125 25.38 -4.93 -15.56
CA THR A 125 24.89 -6.32 -15.41
C THR A 125 23.37 -6.42 -15.31
N LEU A 126 22.71 -5.43 -14.70
CA LEU A 126 21.24 -5.43 -14.57
C LEU A 126 20.59 -5.00 -15.89
N TYR A 127 21.17 -4.01 -16.57
CA TYR A 127 20.69 -3.51 -17.86
C TYR A 127 20.60 -4.61 -18.94
N GLN A 128 21.53 -5.57 -18.92
CA GLN A 128 21.54 -6.68 -19.88
C GLN A 128 20.53 -7.79 -19.54
N LEU A 129 20.17 -7.96 -18.26
CA LEU A 129 19.16 -8.94 -17.84
C LEU A 129 17.74 -8.52 -18.29
N PHE A 130 17.45 -7.21 -18.25
CA PHE A 130 16.16 -6.62 -18.66
C PHE A 130 15.86 -6.73 -20.17
N HIS A 131 16.85 -7.06 -21.02
CA HIS A 131 16.72 -7.09 -22.49
C HIS A 131 16.62 -8.49 -23.11
N THR A 132 16.52 -9.56 -22.30
CA THR A 132 16.39 -10.93 -22.83
C THR A 132 14.93 -11.32 -23.07
N PRO A 133 14.63 -12.11 -24.13
CA PRO A 133 13.27 -12.43 -24.56
C PRO A 133 12.44 -13.18 -23.50
N TYR A 134 13.10 -13.87 -22.56
CA TYR A 134 12.45 -14.53 -21.42
C TYR A 134 11.96 -13.54 -20.36
N PHE A 135 12.65 -12.41 -20.17
CA PHE A 135 12.25 -11.36 -19.23
C PHE A 135 11.07 -10.54 -19.77
N LEU A 136 11.00 -10.36 -21.10
CA LEU A 136 9.88 -9.72 -21.81
C LEU A 136 8.55 -10.50 -21.76
N TRP A 137 8.59 -11.81 -21.47
CA TRP A 137 7.37 -12.61 -21.26
C TRP A 137 6.94 -12.65 -19.78
N LEU A 138 7.87 -12.36 -18.85
CA LEU A 138 7.62 -12.26 -17.41
C LEU A 138 7.23 -10.84 -16.96
N THR A 139 7.56 -9.81 -17.75
CA THR A 139 7.22 -8.40 -17.48
C THR A 139 5.73 -8.13 -17.25
N PRO A 140 4.75 -8.79 -17.90
CA PRO A 140 3.33 -8.62 -17.58
C PRO A 140 2.99 -9.13 -16.18
N ILE A 141 3.61 -10.22 -15.76
CA ILE A 141 3.38 -10.86 -14.45
C ILE A 141 4.07 -10.04 -13.36
N ILE A 142 5.31 -9.61 -13.59
CA ILE A 142 6.04 -8.73 -12.67
C ILE A 142 5.35 -7.36 -12.58
N GLY A 143 4.88 -6.81 -13.70
CA GLY A 143 4.11 -5.57 -13.74
C GLY A 143 2.77 -5.70 -13.01
N ALA A 144 2.05 -6.80 -13.19
CA ALA A 144 0.83 -7.10 -12.44
C ALA A 144 1.10 -7.33 -10.94
N ILE A 145 2.22 -7.97 -10.57
CA ILE A 145 2.65 -8.13 -9.17
C ILE A 145 3.06 -6.78 -8.57
N ILE A 146 3.68 -5.88 -9.34
CA ILE A 146 4.07 -4.54 -8.88
C ILE A 146 2.84 -3.63 -8.76
N VAL A 147 1.89 -3.72 -9.68
CA VAL A 147 0.59 -3.01 -9.63
C VAL A 147 -0.34 -3.60 -8.56
N ALA A 148 -0.25 -4.90 -8.28
CA ALA A 148 -0.92 -5.55 -7.15
C ALA A 148 -0.11 -5.42 -5.84
N SER A 149 1.15 -4.98 -5.92
CA SER A 149 1.93 -4.54 -4.78
C SER A 149 1.59 -3.08 -4.51
N PRO A 150 1.82 -2.57 -3.30
CA PRO A 150 1.41 -1.23 -2.92
C PRO A 150 2.43 -0.19 -3.39
N PHE A 151 2.87 -0.30 -4.65
CA PHE A 151 3.76 0.63 -5.31
C PHE A 151 2.98 1.44 -6.35
N PRO A 152 3.28 2.76 -6.47
CA PRO A 152 2.56 3.69 -7.34
C PRO A 152 2.46 3.17 -8.77
N ASP A 153 1.24 3.22 -9.26
CA ASP A 153 0.74 2.43 -10.37
C ASP A 153 1.38 2.84 -11.71
N GLU A 154 1.97 4.04 -11.78
CA GLU A 154 2.73 4.52 -12.93
C GLU A 154 4.10 3.87 -13.06
N VAL A 155 4.71 3.33 -11.99
CA VAL A 155 5.99 2.61 -12.12
C VAL A 155 5.75 1.27 -12.81
N GLY A 156 4.66 0.57 -12.45
CA GLY A 156 4.22 -0.64 -13.15
C GLY A 156 3.79 -0.36 -14.59
N VAL A 157 2.99 0.69 -14.82
CA VAL A 157 2.51 1.07 -16.17
C VAL A 157 3.63 1.60 -17.07
N SER A 158 4.64 2.30 -16.52
CA SER A 158 5.82 2.76 -17.28
C SER A 158 6.74 1.61 -17.67
N ILE A 159 6.90 0.60 -16.80
CA ILE A 159 7.66 -0.63 -17.10
C ILE A 159 6.92 -1.51 -18.12
N LEU A 160 5.59 -1.51 -18.12
CA LEU A 160 4.75 -2.22 -19.08
C LEU A 160 4.64 -1.54 -20.46
N GLY A 161 5.30 -0.40 -20.68
CA GLY A 161 5.21 0.34 -21.95
C GLY A 161 3.83 0.95 -22.21
N LEU A 162 2.99 1.05 -21.17
CA LEU A 162 1.61 1.52 -21.22
C LEU A 162 1.49 3.03 -20.97
N SER A 163 2.51 3.81 -21.34
CA SER A 163 2.59 5.28 -21.16
C SER A 163 1.49 6.08 -21.88
N HIS A 164 0.60 5.41 -22.61
CA HIS A 164 -0.53 5.99 -23.35
C HIS A 164 -1.91 5.49 -22.86
N VAL A 165 -1.99 4.78 -21.74
CA VAL A 165 -3.28 4.36 -21.19
C VAL A 165 -3.98 5.57 -20.59
N LYS A 166 -5.16 5.89 -21.14
CA LYS A 166 -6.02 6.96 -20.65
C LYS A 166 -6.36 6.73 -19.17
N GLN A 167 -6.27 7.77 -18.35
CA GLN A 167 -6.56 7.76 -16.91
C GLN A 167 -7.88 7.06 -16.55
N TRP A 168 -8.92 7.18 -17.39
CA TRP A 168 -10.20 6.47 -17.20
C TRP A 168 -10.10 4.93 -17.26
N LYS A 169 -9.27 4.39 -18.15
CA LYS A 169 -9.06 2.94 -18.24
C LYS A 169 -8.31 2.42 -17.02
N PHE A 170 -7.39 3.22 -16.51
CA PHE A 170 -6.64 2.94 -15.30
C PHE A 170 -7.56 2.89 -14.07
N ILE A 171 -8.43 3.89 -13.88
CA ILE A 171 -9.43 3.91 -12.80
C ILE A 171 -10.32 2.66 -12.83
N LEU A 172 -10.84 2.29 -14.01
CA LEU A 172 -11.70 1.12 -14.15
C LEU A 172 -10.95 -0.17 -13.81
N LEU A 173 -9.73 -0.33 -14.30
CA LEU A 173 -8.90 -1.50 -14.01
C LEU A 173 -8.68 -1.65 -12.50
N VAL A 174 -8.25 -0.59 -11.85
CA VAL A 174 -7.96 -0.57 -10.40
C VAL A 174 -9.22 -0.80 -9.59
N PHE A 175 -10.35 -0.22 -9.98
CA PHE A 175 -11.64 -0.49 -9.37
C PHE A 175 -11.96 -1.99 -9.39
N PHE A 176 -11.91 -2.63 -10.57
CA PHE A 176 -12.24 -4.05 -10.69
C PHE A 176 -11.26 -4.94 -9.92
N LEU A 177 -9.96 -4.63 -9.95
CA LEU A 177 -8.95 -5.36 -9.19
C LEU A 177 -9.17 -5.25 -7.68
N ASN A 178 -9.45 -4.04 -7.17
CA ASN A 178 -9.71 -3.82 -5.75
C ASN A 178 -11.01 -4.49 -5.30
N VAL A 179 -12.09 -4.37 -6.08
CA VAL A 179 -13.35 -5.08 -5.80
C VAL A 179 -13.11 -6.58 -5.77
N ALA A 180 -12.38 -7.14 -6.74
CA ALA A 180 -12.09 -8.57 -6.77
C ALA A 180 -11.24 -9.01 -5.57
N GLY A 181 -10.19 -8.25 -5.23
CA GLY A 181 -9.32 -8.54 -4.10
C GLY A 181 -10.08 -8.51 -2.77
N ILE A 182 -10.83 -7.44 -2.52
CA ILE A 182 -11.65 -7.30 -1.31
C ILE A 182 -12.70 -8.43 -1.25
N PHE A 183 -13.39 -8.70 -2.36
CA PHE A 183 -14.38 -9.78 -2.43
C PHE A 183 -13.77 -11.14 -2.09
N LEU A 184 -12.65 -11.49 -2.72
CA LEU A 184 -11.99 -12.78 -2.50
C LEU A 184 -11.51 -12.93 -1.06
N ILE A 185 -10.89 -11.90 -0.49
CA ILE A 185 -10.38 -11.95 0.88
C ILE A 185 -11.52 -12.05 1.89
N ILE A 186 -12.55 -11.21 1.77
CA ILE A 186 -13.70 -11.25 2.67
C ILE A 186 -14.44 -12.58 2.55
N HIS A 187 -14.66 -13.05 1.33
CA HIS A 187 -15.34 -14.32 1.12
C HIS A 187 -14.53 -15.50 1.68
N ALA A 188 -13.20 -15.51 1.48
CA ALA A 188 -12.33 -16.52 2.07
C ALA A 188 -12.35 -16.45 3.61
N ALA A 189 -12.36 -15.26 4.20
CA ALA A 189 -12.42 -15.06 5.64
C ALA A 189 -13.74 -15.54 6.27
N GLN A 190 -14.84 -15.56 5.51
CA GLN A 190 -16.12 -16.13 5.97
C GLN A 190 -16.16 -17.66 5.93
N LEU A 191 -15.31 -18.30 5.12
CA LEU A 191 -15.26 -19.75 4.98
C LEU A 191 -14.36 -20.43 6.02
N LEU A 192 -13.50 -19.65 6.70
CA LEU A 192 -12.61 -20.09 7.78
C LEU A 192 -13.33 -20.04 9.13
#